data_AF-W8QLR5-F1
#
_entry.id   AF-W8QLR5-F1
#
_cell.length_a   1.000
_cell.length_b   1.000
_cell.length_c   1.000
_cell.angle_alpha   90.00
_cell.angle_beta   90.00
_cell.angle_gamma   90.00
#
_symmetry.space_group_name_H-M   'P 1'
#
loop_
_entity.id
_entity.type
_entity.pdbx_description
1 polymer ?
#
loop_
_entity_poly.entity_id
_entity_poly.type
_entity_poly.pdbx_seq_one_letter_code
_entity_poly.pdbx_strand_id
1 'polypeptide(L)'
;NIWCAAGKGTFGTGELLTRIEASGLAKVVNHKKLILPQLGAPGVASHQIKKLSGFQVYYGPVRAEDLPAYLDAGLKADQVMRRVTFPFAERAVLIPIELTAAVKPFVMVSLALLLLAGILGRAGFLTNLWHDGLFAVLALFAAIIAGAVLSPLLLPWLPGRAFSVKGLFIGLLIALLLIITRGVDVRFWAGRVEVLAWLMIVPAIAAYLAMNFTGASTYTSLSGVKKEMR
;
A
#
# COMPACT_ATOMS: atom_id res chain seq x y z
N ASN A 1 3.21 9.59 -8.86
CA ASN A 1 1.94 9.68 -9.61
C ASN A 1 1.29 11.05 -9.32
N ILE A 2 0.28 11.45 -10.10
CA ILE A 2 -0.35 12.79 -9.99
C ILE A 2 -1.01 13.01 -8.62
N TRP A 3 -1.69 12.00 -8.08
CA TRP A 3 -2.36 12.07 -6.78
C TRP A 3 -1.40 12.39 -5.64
N CYS A 4 -0.30 11.62 -5.54
CA CYS A 4 0.74 11.86 -4.54
C CYS A 4 1.42 13.22 -4.76
N ALA A 5 1.64 13.61 -6.01
CA ALA A 5 2.27 14.90 -6.31
C ALA A 5 1.39 16.08 -5.90
N ALA A 6 0.07 15.97 -6.09
CA ALA A 6 -0.91 16.95 -5.62
C ALA A 6 -0.96 17.01 -4.09
N GLY A 7 -1.00 15.85 -3.42
CA GLY A 7 -0.96 15.79 -1.95
C GLY A 7 0.34 16.33 -1.33
N LYS A 8 1.47 16.20 -2.03
CA LYS A 8 2.78 16.74 -1.61
C LYS A 8 3.04 18.18 -2.08
N GLY A 9 2.12 18.81 -2.80
CA GLY A 9 2.26 20.17 -3.33
C GLY A 9 3.18 20.32 -4.55
N THR A 10 3.87 19.25 -4.97
CA THR A 10 4.70 19.24 -6.19
C THR A 10 3.91 19.30 -7.50
N PHE A 11 2.61 18.95 -7.46
CA PHE A 11 1.64 19.27 -8.51
C PHE A 11 0.65 20.27 -7.92
N GLY A 12 1.05 21.54 -7.90
CA GLY A 12 0.33 22.61 -7.21
C GLY A 12 0.09 23.85 -8.05
N THR A 13 -0.68 24.80 -7.52
CA THR A 13 -1.02 26.05 -8.22
C THR A 13 0.22 26.81 -8.69
N GLY A 14 1.23 26.98 -7.82
CA GLY A 14 2.46 27.71 -8.14
C GLY A 14 3.24 27.06 -9.28
N GLU A 15 3.51 25.76 -9.16
CA GLU A 15 4.20 24.99 -10.20
C GLU A 15 3.45 25.10 -11.54
N LEU A 16 2.11 24.96 -11.53
CA LEU A 16 1.32 25.05 -12.74
C LEU A 16 1.41 26.43 -13.41
N LEU A 17 1.38 27.52 -12.63
CA LEU A 17 1.54 28.88 -13.16
C LEU A 17 2.91 29.06 -13.81
N THR A 18 3.97 28.63 -13.12
CA THR A 18 5.34 28.69 -13.65
C THR A 18 5.44 27.90 -14.96
N ARG A 19 4.81 26.73 -15.08
CA ARG A 19 4.81 25.94 -16.32
C ARG A 19 4.00 26.57 -17.45
N ILE A 20 2.86 27.20 -17.16
CA ILE A 20 2.07 27.93 -18.16
C ILE A 20 2.90 29.09 -18.76
N GLU A 21 3.61 29.83 -17.92
CA GLU A 21 4.44 30.95 -18.36
C GLU A 21 5.69 30.47 -19.11
N ALA A 22 6.43 29.53 -18.54
CA ALA A 22 7.67 29.02 -19.12
C ALA A 22 7.46 28.31 -20.47
N SER A 23 6.32 27.65 -20.66
CA SER A 23 5.96 27.03 -21.95
C SER A 23 5.49 28.03 -23.00
N GLY A 24 5.25 29.29 -22.62
CA GLY A 24 4.68 30.29 -23.52
C GLY A 24 3.30 29.91 -24.04
N LEU A 25 2.55 29.07 -23.31
CA LEU A 25 1.28 28.48 -23.79
C LEU A 25 0.30 29.53 -24.33
N ALA A 26 0.26 30.70 -23.69
CA ALA A 26 -0.57 31.83 -24.12
C ALA A 26 -0.29 32.35 -25.53
N LYS A 27 0.89 32.07 -26.10
CA LYS A 27 1.30 32.47 -27.44
C LYS A 27 0.98 31.43 -28.51
N VAL A 28 0.63 30.20 -28.10
CA VAL A 28 0.45 29.05 -29.00
C VAL A 28 -1.03 28.73 -29.23
N VAL A 29 -1.90 29.02 -28.25
CA VAL A 29 -3.34 28.71 -28.33
C VAL A 29 -4.20 29.97 -28.27
N ASN A 30 -5.26 30.01 -29.07
CA ASN A 30 -6.23 31.11 -29.11
C ASN A 30 -7.32 31.02 -28.02
N HIS A 31 -7.34 29.94 -27.23
CA HIS A 31 -8.30 29.75 -26.13
C HIS A 31 -7.60 29.81 -24.77
N LYS A 32 -8.39 30.02 -23.70
CA LYS A 32 -7.92 30.03 -22.31
C LYS A 32 -8.51 28.87 -21.51
N LYS A 33 -8.37 27.66 -22.06
CA LYS A 33 -8.87 26.42 -21.44
C LYS A 33 -7.70 25.49 -21.17
N LEU A 34 -7.61 24.96 -19.96
CA LEU A 34 -6.56 24.02 -19.55
C LEU A 34 -7.23 22.78 -18.96
N ILE A 35 -6.91 21.61 -19.49
CA ILE A 35 -7.42 20.34 -18.97
C ILE A 35 -6.38 19.79 -17.99
N LEU A 36 -6.78 19.53 -16.75
CA LEU A 36 -5.96 18.89 -15.74
C LEU A 36 -6.49 17.50 -15.39
N PRO A 37 -5.63 16.55 -14.99
CA PRO A 37 -6.08 15.25 -14.51
C PRO A 37 -6.98 15.39 -13.27
N GLN A 38 -8.06 14.60 -13.19
CA GLN A 38 -9.02 14.65 -12.08
C GLN A 38 -8.36 14.53 -10.71
N LEU A 39 -7.39 13.61 -10.60
CA LEU A 39 -6.67 13.30 -9.37
C LEU A 39 -5.68 14.40 -8.92
N GLY A 40 -5.45 15.42 -9.75
CA GLY A 40 -4.66 16.59 -9.39
C GLY A 40 -5.45 17.68 -8.66
N ALA A 41 -6.78 17.58 -8.64
CA ALA A 41 -7.66 18.63 -8.12
C ALA A 41 -7.36 19.07 -6.67
N PRO A 42 -6.98 18.19 -5.73
CA PRO A 42 -6.66 18.61 -4.36
C PRO A 42 -5.44 19.55 -4.26
N GLY A 43 -4.53 19.51 -5.24
CA GLY A 43 -3.29 20.31 -5.22
C GLY A 43 -3.41 21.67 -5.93
N VAL A 44 -4.42 21.85 -6.78
CA VAL A 44 -4.52 23.03 -7.67
C VAL A 44 -5.76 23.86 -7.35
N ALA A 45 -5.53 25.11 -6.94
CA ALA A 45 -6.57 26.10 -6.75
C ALA A 45 -6.97 26.70 -8.12
N SER A 46 -7.95 26.11 -8.79
CA SER A 46 -8.40 26.50 -10.14
C SER A 46 -8.78 27.99 -10.26
N HIS A 47 -9.37 28.56 -9.22
CA HIS A 47 -9.73 29.99 -9.17
C HIS A 47 -8.49 30.89 -9.19
N GLN A 48 -7.38 30.49 -8.55
CA GLN A 48 -6.12 31.23 -8.58
C GLN A 48 -5.46 31.12 -9.94
N ILE A 49 -5.49 29.94 -10.58
CA ILE A 49 -4.99 29.76 -11.95
C ILE A 49 -5.71 30.73 -12.91
N LYS A 50 -7.04 30.80 -12.84
CA LYS A 50 -7.83 31.72 -13.66
C LYS A 50 -7.48 33.18 -13.37
N LYS A 51 -7.36 33.58 -12.09
CA LYS A 51 -7.04 34.95 -11.69
C LYS A 51 -5.66 35.40 -12.19
N LEU A 52 -4.65 34.53 -12.11
CA LEU A 52 -3.26 34.90 -12.35
C LEU A 52 -2.80 34.66 -13.80
N SER A 53 -3.33 33.64 -14.48
CA SER A 53 -2.93 33.30 -15.86
C SER A 53 -4.00 33.55 -16.92
N GLY A 54 -5.25 33.81 -16.50
CA GLY A 54 -6.41 33.88 -17.38
C GLY A 54 -6.92 32.50 -17.87
N PHE A 55 -6.17 31.41 -17.66
CA PHE A 55 -6.61 30.07 -18.06
C PHE A 55 -7.66 29.51 -17.11
N GLN A 56 -8.77 29.06 -17.68
CA GLN A 56 -9.79 28.31 -16.97
C GLN A 56 -9.41 26.83 -16.94
N VAL A 57 -9.30 26.29 -15.73
CA VAL A 57 -9.04 24.87 -15.48
C VAL A 57 -10.33 24.07 -15.63
N TYR A 58 -10.25 22.98 -16.39
CA TYR A 58 -11.26 21.93 -16.50
C TYR A 58 -10.63 20.63 -16.01
N TYR A 59 -11.28 19.95 -15.07
CA TYR A 59 -10.81 18.65 -14.63
C TYR A 59 -11.32 17.59 -15.59
N GLY A 60 -10.37 16.98 -16.32
CA GLY A 60 -10.61 15.88 -17.23
C GLY A 60 -10.82 14.55 -16.51
N PRO A 61 -10.82 13.43 -17.24
CA PRO A 61 -11.00 12.10 -16.65
C PRO A 61 -9.84 11.68 -15.73
N VAL A 62 -10.07 10.62 -14.96
CA VAL A 62 -9.04 9.93 -14.15
C VAL A 62 -8.00 9.29 -15.06
N ARG A 63 -8.44 8.64 -16.16
CA ARG A 63 -7.56 7.96 -17.11
C ARG A 63 -7.42 8.77 -18.39
N ALA A 64 -6.20 8.85 -18.91
CA ALA A 64 -5.93 9.59 -20.13
C ALA A 64 -6.60 8.97 -21.38
N GLU A 65 -6.87 7.67 -21.36
CA GLU A 65 -7.57 6.94 -22.44
C GLU A 65 -9.01 7.44 -22.67
N ASP A 66 -9.65 8.01 -21.65
CA ASP A 66 -11.01 8.56 -21.74
C ASP A 66 -11.05 10.00 -22.30
N LEU A 67 -9.89 10.59 -22.60
CA LEU A 67 -9.79 11.99 -23.04
C LEU A 67 -10.58 12.27 -24.35
N PRO A 68 -10.56 11.40 -25.39
CA PRO A 68 -11.36 11.63 -26.60
C PRO A 68 -12.85 11.73 -26.29
N ALA A 69 -13.41 10.75 -25.56
CA ALA A 69 -14.82 10.75 -25.18
C ALA A 69 -15.19 11.95 -24.29
N TYR A 70 -14.29 12.38 -23.41
CA TYR A 70 -14.46 13.59 -22.61
C TYR A 70 -14.54 14.88 -23.46
N LEU A 71 -13.73 14.96 -24.51
CA LEU A 71 -13.75 16.08 -25.45
C LEU A 71 -15.04 16.09 -26.28
N ASP A 72 -15.46 14.93 -26.79
CA ASP A 72 -16.72 14.75 -27.53
C ASP A 72 -17.95 15.10 -26.68
N ALA A 73 -17.89 14.81 -25.38
CA ALA A 73 -18.91 15.20 -24.40
C ALA A 73 -18.87 16.70 -24.03
N GLY A 74 -18.04 17.51 -24.68
CA GLY A 74 -17.95 18.95 -24.46
C GLY A 74 -17.31 19.34 -23.13
N LEU A 75 -16.22 18.64 -22.74
CA LEU A 75 -15.48 18.85 -21.49
C LEU A 75 -16.30 18.49 -20.23
N LYS A 76 -17.14 17.47 -20.33
CA LYS A 76 -17.95 16.96 -19.22
C LYS A 76 -17.59 15.51 -18.93
N ALA A 77 -16.82 15.30 -17.86
CA ALA A 77 -16.51 13.95 -17.39
C ALA A 77 -17.74 13.33 -16.72
N ASP A 78 -18.14 12.16 -17.20
CA ASP A 78 -19.22 11.35 -16.65
C ASP A 78 -18.82 10.66 -15.33
N GLN A 79 -19.70 9.81 -14.78
CA GLN A 79 -19.42 9.11 -13.52
C GLN A 79 -18.34 8.03 -13.66
N VAL A 80 -18.20 7.40 -14.83
CA VAL A 80 -17.23 6.31 -15.06
C VAL A 80 -15.83 6.92 -15.15
N MET A 81 -15.68 7.98 -15.93
CA MET A 81 -14.43 8.75 -16.08
C MET A 81 -13.90 9.33 -14.77
N ARG A 82 -14.76 9.52 -13.76
CA ARG A 82 -14.40 10.07 -12.45
C ARG A 82 -14.04 9.00 -11.41
N ARG A 83 -14.25 7.71 -11.71
CA ARG A 83 -14.10 6.63 -10.73
C ARG A 83 -12.78 5.89 -10.91
N VAL A 84 -12.01 5.77 -9.83
CA VAL A 84 -10.88 4.84 -9.76
C VAL A 84 -11.41 3.46 -9.39
N THR A 85 -11.20 2.46 -10.24
CA THR A 85 -11.75 1.10 -10.06
C THR A 85 -10.86 0.20 -9.22
N PHE A 86 -9.55 0.51 -9.11
CA PHE A 86 -8.56 -0.21 -8.31
C PHE A 86 -8.62 -1.76 -8.45
N PRO A 87 -8.56 -2.29 -9.70
CA PRO A 87 -8.61 -3.71 -9.99
C PRO A 87 -7.41 -4.47 -9.42
N PHE A 88 -7.46 -5.79 -9.53
CA PHE A 88 -6.40 -6.70 -9.06
C PHE A 88 -5.00 -6.31 -9.56
N ALA A 89 -4.86 -5.99 -10.84
CA ALA A 89 -3.57 -5.61 -11.43
C ALA A 89 -3.00 -4.31 -10.83
N GLU A 90 -3.83 -3.29 -10.62
CA GLU A 90 -3.38 -2.02 -9.99
C GLU A 90 -2.95 -2.25 -8.53
N ARG A 91 -3.62 -3.17 -7.82
CA ARG A 91 -3.22 -3.57 -6.46
C ARG A 91 -1.89 -4.31 -6.45
N ALA A 92 -1.67 -5.21 -7.42
CA ALA A 92 -0.43 -5.96 -7.55
C ALA A 92 0.80 -5.08 -7.82
N VAL A 93 0.63 -4.01 -8.61
CA VAL A 93 1.71 -3.04 -8.92
C VAL A 93 2.23 -2.33 -7.67
N LEU A 94 1.45 -2.25 -6.60
CA LEU A 94 1.84 -1.63 -5.33
C LEU A 94 2.56 -2.58 -4.39
N ILE A 95 2.61 -3.89 -4.67
CA ILE A 95 3.28 -4.87 -3.79
C ILE A 95 4.81 -4.67 -3.71
N PRO A 96 5.54 -4.40 -4.80
CA PRO A 96 6.99 -4.28 -4.75
C PRO A 96 7.49 -3.19 -3.80
N ILE A 97 6.78 -2.05 -3.70
CA ILE A 97 7.22 -0.96 -2.82
C ILE A 97 7.17 -1.39 -1.35
N GLU A 98 6.12 -2.09 -0.93
CA GLU A 98 5.97 -2.64 0.42
C GLU A 98 7.01 -3.73 0.70
N LEU A 99 7.28 -4.62 -0.27
CA LEU A 99 8.31 -5.65 -0.13
C LEU A 99 9.71 -5.05 0.04
N THR A 100 10.07 -4.05 -0.77
CA THR A 100 11.38 -3.40 -0.64
C THR A 100 11.59 -2.75 0.71
N ALA A 101 10.54 -2.17 1.31
CA ALA A 101 10.59 -1.65 2.67
C ALA A 101 10.76 -2.76 3.72
N ALA A 102 10.22 -3.96 3.46
CA ALA A 102 10.30 -5.12 4.34
C ALA A 102 11.62 -5.92 4.24
N VAL A 103 12.40 -5.81 3.15
CA VAL A 103 13.63 -6.60 2.96
C VAL A 103 14.66 -6.35 4.05
N LYS A 104 14.96 -5.08 4.37
CA LYS A 104 15.95 -4.73 5.41
C LYS A 104 15.56 -5.28 6.79
N PRO A 105 14.35 -5.01 7.33
CA PRO A 105 13.95 -5.58 8.61
C PRO A 105 13.86 -7.11 8.55
N PHE A 106 13.44 -7.70 7.42
CA PHE A 106 13.43 -9.14 7.25
C PHE A 106 14.81 -9.76 7.45
N VAL A 107 15.84 -9.24 6.77
CA VAL A 107 17.21 -9.75 6.90
C VAL A 107 17.73 -9.59 8.33
N MET A 108 17.54 -8.42 8.93
CA MET A 108 18.02 -8.17 10.30
C MET A 108 17.36 -9.09 11.33
N VAL A 109 16.03 -9.23 11.27
CA VAL A 109 15.29 -10.10 12.19
C VAL A 109 15.59 -11.57 11.92
N SER A 110 15.74 -11.98 10.66
CA SER A 110 16.10 -13.35 10.30
C SER A 110 17.46 -13.76 10.87
N LEU A 111 18.47 -12.88 10.77
CA LEU A 111 19.79 -13.12 11.36
C LEU A 111 19.71 -13.22 12.88
N ALA A 112 18.94 -12.35 13.53
CA ALA A 112 18.73 -12.42 14.97
C ALA A 112 18.04 -13.73 15.39
N LEU A 113 16.99 -14.15 14.68
CA LEU A 113 16.28 -15.41 14.94
C LEU A 113 17.16 -16.64 14.74
N LEU A 114 18.00 -16.66 13.69
CA LEU A 114 18.96 -17.72 13.45
C LEU A 114 19.99 -17.82 14.58
N LEU A 115 20.57 -16.68 14.99
CA LEU A 115 21.54 -16.64 16.09
C LEU A 115 20.91 -17.10 17.41
N LEU A 116 19.70 -16.62 17.72
CA LEU A 116 18.95 -17.03 18.91
C LEU A 116 18.64 -18.53 18.90
N ALA A 117 18.19 -19.07 17.77
CA ALA A 117 17.93 -20.51 17.62
C ALA A 117 19.21 -21.33 17.85
N GLY A 118 20.33 -20.89 17.27
CA GLY A 118 21.62 -21.55 17.44
C GLY A 118 22.10 -21.59 18.90
N ILE A 119 21.95 -20.48 19.63
CA ILE A 119 22.44 -20.32 21.01
C ILE A 119 21.49 -20.96 22.05
N LEU A 120 20.18 -20.80 21.88
CA LEU A 120 19.16 -21.19 22.87
C LEU A 120 18.58 -22.59 22.62
N GLY A 121 18.83 -23.18 21.45
CA GLY A 121 18.30 -24.49 21.12
C GLY A 121 18.91 -25.61 21.95
N ARG A 122 18.16 -26.71 22.09
CA ARG A 122 18.50 -27.82 23.00
C ARG A 122 19.51 -28.79 22.41
N ALA A 123 19.73 -28.75 21.10
CA ALA A 123 20.69 -29.60 20.40
C ALA A 123 21.93 -28.80 19.99
N GLY A 124 22.76 -29.35 19.09
CA GLY A 124 23.92 -28.66 18.54
C GLY A 124 23.53 -27.43 17.72
N PHE A 125 24.42 -26.42 17.70
CA PHE A 125 24.21 -25.15 17.03
C PHE A 125 23.70 -25.29 15.58
N LEU A 126 24.35 -26.15 14.78
CA LEU A 126 23.97 -26.41 13.39
C LEU A 126 22.57 -27.03 13.27
N THR A 127 22.25 -28.01 14.12
CA THR A 127 20.95 -28.69 14.10
C THR A 127 19.81 -27.72 14.45
N ASN A 128 20.01 -26.86 15.44
CA ASN A 128 19.03 -25.85 15.83
C ASN A 128 18.85 -24.78 14.72
N LEU A 129 19.92 -24.39 14.04
CA LEU A 129 19.86 -23.48 12.90
C LEU A 129 18.97 -24.04 11.78
N TRP A 130 19.15 -25.31 11.45
CA TRP A 130 18.41 -25.97 10.38
C TRP A 130 16.94 -26.25 10.73
N HIS A 131 16.63 -26.60 11.98
CA HIS A 131 15.26 -26.93 12.38
C HIS A 131 14.46 -25.74 12.92
N ASP A 132 15.00 -25.02 13.89
CA ASP A 132 14.28 -23.95 14.59
C ASP A 132 14.52 -22.60 13.92
N GLY A 133 15.76 -22.33 13.56
CA GLY A 133 16.16 -21.09 12.89
C GLY A 133 15.52 -20.96 11.52
N LEU A 134 15.65 -21.98 10.67
CA LEU A 134 15.03 -21.98 9.33
C LEU A 134 13.51 -21.86 9.41
N PHE A 135 12.86 -22.56 10.35
CA PHE A 135 11.43 -22.43 10.56
C PHE A 135 11.04 -21.00 10.95
N ALA A 136 11.80 -20.36 11.87
CA ALA A 136 11.54 -18.99 12.28
C ALA A 136 11.67 -17.99 11.12
N VAL A 137 12.68 -18.17 10.25
CA VAL A 137 12.86 -17.37 9.03
C VAL A 137 11.71 -17.60 8.05
N LEU A 138 11.28 -18.84 7.85
CA LEU A 138 10.15 -19.18 6.98
C LEU A 138 8.83 -18.62 7.52
N ALA A 139 8.60 -18.67 8.83
CA ALA A 139 7.42 -18.11 9.48
C ALA A 139 7.39 -16.58 9.33
N LEU A 140 8.53 -15.91 9.52
CA LEU A 140 8.67 -14.48 9.27
C LEU A 140 8.42 -14.13 7.80
N PHE A 141 8.98 -14.90 6.87
CA PHE A 141 8.75 -14.72 5.44
C PHE A 141 7.27 -14.89 5.09
N ALA A 142 6.62 -15.92 5.61
CA ALA A 142 5.19 -16.15 5.42
C ALA A 142 4.33 -15.01 6.00
N ALA A 143 4.71 -14.43 7.14
CA ALA A 143 4.04 -13.25 7.70
C ALA A 143 4.15 -12.02 6.79
N ILE A 144 5.32 -11.83 6.16
CA ILE A 144 5.51 -10.75 5.17
C ILE A 144 4.65 -11.00 3.93
N ILE A 145 4.62 -12.22 3.40
CA ILE A 145 3.76 -12.57 2.27
C ILE A 145 2.28 -12.36 2.63
N ALA A 146 1.86 -12.73 3.84
CA ALA A 146 0.49 -12.51 4.32
C ALA A 146 0.10 -11.02 4.31
N GLY A 147 0.95 -10.17 4.88
CA GLY A 147 0.67 -8.73 5.01
C GLY A 147 0.90 -7.92 3.74
N ALA A 148 2.05 -8.10 3.08
CA ALA A 148 2.47 -7.26 1.95
C ALA A 148 1.96 -7.75 0.59
N VAL A 149 1.65 -9.06 0.44
CA VAL A 149 1.23 -9.64 -0.83
C VAL A 149 -0.24 -10.06 -0.79
N LEU A 150 -0.60 -10.98 0.11
CA LEU A 150 -1.95 -11.54 0.14
C LEU A 150 -3.00 -10.51 0.55
N SER A 151 -2.69 -9.63 1.51
CA SER A 151 -3.67 -8.62 1.97
C SER A 151 -4.10 -7.64 0.87
N PRO A 152 -3.20 -7.01 0.08
CA PRO A 152 -3.59 -6.20 -1.07
C PRO A 152 -4.34 -6.98 -2.16
N LEU A 153 -3.90 -8.20 -2.48
CA LEU A 153 -4.52 -9.00 -3.53
C LEU A 153 -5.94 -9.46 -3.15
N LEU A 154 -6.18 -9.75 -1.87
CA LEU A 154 -7.46 -10.24 -1.37
C LEU A 154 -8.37 -9.14 -0.79
N LEU A 155 -7.93 -7.89 -0.81
CA LEU A 155 -8.56 -6.76 -0.12
C LEU A 155 -10.10 -6.68 -0.17
N PRO A 156 -10.76 -6.85 -1.34
CA PRO A 156 -12.22 -6.73 -1.44
C PRO A 156 -12.97 -7.84 -0.70
N TRP A 157 -12.35 -8.99 -0.50
CA TRP A 157 -12.97 -10.18 0.09
C TRP A 157 -12.66 -10.35 1.58
N LEU A 158 -11.69 -9.60 2.11
CA LEU A 158 -11.28 -9.72 3.51
C LEU A 158 -12.27 -9.04 4.46
N PRO A 159 -12.57 -9.65 5.62
CA PRO A 159 -13.51 -9.09 6.58
C PRO A 159 -12.94 -7.85 7.26
N GLY A 160 -13.84 -6.98 7.72
CA GLY A 160 -13.49 -5.76 8.47
C GLY A 160 -13.25 -4.53 7.59
N ARG A 161 -13.28 -3.36 8.25
CA ARG A 161 -13.07 -2.05 7.61
C ARG A 161 -11.61 -1.59 7.66
N ALA A 162 -10.92 -1.88 8.76
CA ALA A 162 -9.51 -1.55 8.94
C ALA A 162 -8.62 -2.56 8.19
N PHE A 163 -7.56 -2.06 7.57
CA PHE A 163 -6.55 -2.88 6.90
C PHE A 163 -5.76 -3.74 7.89
N SER A 164 -5.52 -3.25 9.11
CA SER A 164 -4.91 -4.01 10.19
C SER A 164 -5.75 -5.25 10.55
N VAL A 165 -7.07 -5.13 10.60
CA VAL A 165 -7.99 -6.26 10.84
C VAL A 165 -7.98 -7.25 9.68
N LYS A 166 -7.95 -6.76 8.43
CA LYS A 166 -7.83 -7.61 7.24
C LYS A 166 -6.52 -8.39 7.24
N GLY A 167 -5.40 -7.73 7.56
CA GLY A 167 -4.08 -8.34 7.68
C GLY A 167 -3.99 -9.32 8.85
N LEU A 168 -4.60 -9.00 9.99
CA LEU A 168 -4.74 -9.90 11.13
C LEU A 168 -5.44 -11.20 10.72
N PHE A 169 -6.54 -11.09 9.96
CA PHE A 169 -7.31 -12.26 9.52
C PHE A 169 -6.47 -13.20 8.64
N ILE A 170 -5.78 -12.68 7.62
CA ILE A 170 -4.88 -13.51 6.79
C ILE A 170 -3.73 -14.04 7.64
N GLY A 171 -3.13 -13.19 8.47
CA GLY A 171 -2.04 -13.57 9.34
C GLY A 171 -2.40 -14.72 10.28
N LEU A 172 -3.62 -14.73 10.83
CA LEU A 172 -4.13 -15.83 11.66
C LEU A 172 -4.25 -17.12 10.87
N LEU A 173 -4.78 -17.07 9.64
CA LEU A 173 -4.86 -18.26 8.77
C LEU A 173 -3.48 -18.82 8.46
N ILE A 174 -2.50 -17.96 8.15
CA ILE A 174 -1.12 -18.36 7.88
C ILE A 174 -0.44 -18.91 9.14
N ALA A 175 -0.65 -18.28 10.30
CA ALA A 175 -0.11 -18.76 11.57
C ALA A 175 -0.64 -20.16 11.91
N LEU A 176 -1.94 -20.38 11.76
CA LEU A 176 -2.57 -21.69 11.98
C LEU A 176 -2.00 -22.75 11.04
N LEU A 177 -1.85 -22.42 9.75
CA LEU A 177 -1.24 -23.32 8.77
C LEU A 177 0.19 -23.70 9.18
N LEU A 178 1.01 -22.70 9.56
CA LEU A 178 2.38 -22.93 10.01
C LEU A 178 2.44 -23.86 11.22
N ILE A 179 1.59 -23.64 12.22
CA ILE A 179 1.53 -24.46 13.44
C ILE A 179 1.13 -25.90 13.12
N ILE A 180 0.13 -26.11 12.26
CA ILE A 180 -0.30 -27.44 11.82
C ILE A 180 0.84 -28.14 11.08
N THR A 181 1.51 -27.46 10.15
CA THR A 181 2.64 -28.04 9.40
C THR A 181 3.87 -28.32 10.24
N ARG A 182 4.07 -27.57 11.33
CA ARG A 182 5.18 -27.75 12.27
C ARG A 182 4.99 -28.98 13.16
N GLY A 183 3.75 -29.41 13.40
CA GLY A 183 3.46 -30.58 14.22
C GLY A 183 3.87 -30.41 15.69
N VAL A 184 3.70 -29.20 16.25
CA VAL A 184 4.14 -28.88 17.62
C VAL A 184 3.41 -29.75 18.65
N ASP A 185 4.17 -30.39 19.55
CA ASP A 185 3.59 -31.13 20.66
C ASP A 185 3.13 -30.19 21.79
N VAL A 186 1.83 -29.92 21.82
CA VAL A 186 1.17 -29.05 22.81
C VAL A 186 1.04 -29.68 24.21
N ARG A 187 1.46 -30.94 24.39
CA ARG A 187 1.48 -31.59 25.71
C ARG A 187 2.54 -30.95 26.61
N PHE A 188 3.65 -30.51 26.03
CA PHE A 188 4.72 -29.83 26.76
C PHE A 188 4.49 -28.32 26.83
N TRP A 189 4.87 -27.71 27.96
CA TRP A 189 4.81 -26.26 28.16
C TRP A 189 5.54 -25.47 27.08
N ALA A 190 6.71 -25.95 26.65
CA ALA A 190 7.49 -25.32 25.59
C ALA A 190 6.73 -25.25 24.25
N GLY A 191 6.03 -26.33 23.87
CA GLY A 191 5.24 -26.35 22.64
C GLY A 191 4.05 -25.40 22.70
N ARG A 192 3.39 -25.26 23.87
CA ARG A 192 2.31 -24.27 24.06
C ARG A 192 2.82 -22.84 23.90
N VAL A 193 4.00 -22.54 24.44
CA VAL A 193 4.62 -21.21 24.32
C VAL A 193 5.03 -20.94 22.88
N GLU A 194 5.58 -21.93 22.15
CA GLU A 194 5.91 -21.80 20.73
C GLU A 194 4.67 -21.48 19.89
N VAL A 195 3.58 -22.23 20.09
CA VAL A 195 2.30 -22.00 19.41
C VAL A 195 1.78 -20.59 19.69
N LEU A 196 1.76 -20.19 20.96
CA LEU A 196 1.27 -18.86 21.35
C LEU A 196 2.15 -17.75 20.75
N ALA A 197 3.47 -17.92 20.75
CA ALA A 197 4.39 -16.95 20.18
C ALA A 197 4.12 -16.74 18.68
N TRP A 198 4.02 -17.81 17.89
CA TRP A 198 3.76 -17.69 16.46
C TRP A 198 2.35 -17.22 16.12
N LEU A 199 1.35 -17.58 16.94
CA LEU A 199 -0.02 -17.03 16.84
C LEU A 199 -0.08 -15.53 17.13
N MET A 200 0.88 -14.96 17.85
CA MET A 200 0.93 -13.51 18.09
C MET A 200 1.81 -12.80 17.05
N ILE A 201 3.00 -13.35 16.76
CA ILE A 201 4.00 -12.72 15.89
C ILE A 201 3.50 -12.63 14.45
N VAL A 202 3.04 -13.74 13.86
CA VAL A 202 2.67 -13.77 12.44
C VAL A 202 1.49 -12.83 12.14
N PRO A 203 0.38 -12.86 12.91
CA PRO A 203 -0.72 -11.93 12.67
C PRO A 203 -0.37 -10.48 12.98
N ALA A 204 0.46 -10.20 13.98
CA ALA A 204 0.89 -8.84 14.27
C ALA A 204 1.69 -8.23 13.11
N ILE A 205 2.64 -8.98 12.54
CA ILE A 205 3.44 -8.54 11.39
C ILE A 205 2.53 -8.37 10.16
N ALA A 206 1.66 -9.34 9.88
CA ALA A 206 0.74 -9.26 8.75
C ALA A 206 -0.22 -8.06 8.87
N ALA A 207 -0.76 -7.81 10.07
CA ALA A 207 -1.62 -6.66 10.36
C ALA A 207 -0.89 -5.34 10.17
N TYR A 208 0.33 -5.22 10.68
CA TYR A 208 1.16 -4.03 10.53
C TYR A 208 1.48 -3.72 9.06
N LEU A 209 1.90 -4.74 8.30
CA LEU A 209 2.20 -4.56 6.87
C LEU A 209 0.95 -4.24 6.05
N ALA A 210 -0.19 -4.87 6.35
CA ALA A 210 -1.44 -4.53 5.70
C ALA A 210 -1.88 -3.09 6.00
N MET A 211 -1.67 -2.62 7.25
CA MET A 211 -1.97 -1.26 7.66
C MET A 211 -1.16 -0.20 6.87
N ASN A 212 0.09 -0.50 6.50
CA ASN A 212 0.89 0.41 5.68
C ASN A 212 0.26 0.66 4.30
N PHE A 213 -0.52 -0.30 3.79
CA PHE A 213 -1.20 -0.18 2.50
C PHE A 213 -2.40 0.78 2.51
N THR A 214 -2.85 1.24 3.69
CA THR A 214 -3.98 2.17 3.83
C THR A 214 -3.82 3.40 2.94
N GLY A 215 -2.63 4.02 2.93
CA GLY A 215 -2.32 5.21 2.14
C GLY A 215 -2.21 5.01 0.63
N ALA A 216 -2.23 3.77 0.14
CA ALA A 216 -2.09 3.42 -1.27
C ALA A 216 -3.40 2.94 -1.92
N SER A 217 -4.50 2.93 -1.15
CA SER A 217 -5.80 2.40 -1.59
C SER A 217 -6.84 3.49 -1.86
N THR A 218 -7.87 3.14 -2.62
CA THR A 218 -9.07 3.99 -2.82
C THR A 218 -10.12 3.86 -1.70
N TYR A 219 -9.87 3.02 -0.69
CA TYR A 219 -10.86 2.62 0.31
C TYR A 219 -10.89 3.57 1.52
N THR A 220 -9.80 4.27 1.78
CA THR A 220 -9.60 5.03 3.02
C THR A 220 -9.73 6.53 2.82
N SER A 221 -10.25 7.21 3.83
CA SER A 221 -10.16 8.66 3.96
C SER A 221 -8.97 9.05 4.86
N LEU A 222 -8.51 10.31 4.78
CA LEU A 222 -7.44 10.82 5.64
C LEU A 222 -7.73 10.61 7.13
N SER A 223 -8.97 10.83 7.56
CA SER A 223 -9.38 10.60 8.95
C SER A 223 -9.36 9.12 9.33
N GLY A 224 -9.73 8.23 8.41
CA GLY A 224 -9.62 6.78 8.58
C GLY A 224 -8.18 6.32 8.78
N VAL A 225 -7.27 6.75 7.90
CA VAL A 225 -5.83 6.43 8.01
C VAL A 225 -5.27 6.93 9.34
N LYS A 226 -5.57 8.18 9.74
CA LYS A 226 -5.11 8.74 11.03
C LYS A 226 -5.63 7.96 12.24
N LYS A 227 -6.85 7.42 12.17
CA LYS A 227 -7.41 6.59 13.23
C LYS A 227 -6.72 5.23 13.31
N GLU A 228 -6.27 4.69 12.18
CA GLU A 228 -5.66 3.37 12.12
C GLU A 228 -4.18 3.39 12.55
N MET A 229 -3.48 4.50 12.30
CA MET A 229 -2.07 4.68 12.68
C MET A 229 -1.86 5.10 14.15
N ARG A 230 -2.92 5.43 14.89
CA ARG A 230 -2.87 5.86 16.29
C ARG A 230 -3.35 4.74 17.20
#